data_AF-A0A672MF51-F1
#
_entry.id   AF-A0A672MF51-F1
#
_cell.length_a   1.000
_cell.length_b   1.000
_cell.length_c   1.000
_cell.angle_alpha   90.00
_cell.angle_beta   90.00
_cell.angle_gamma   90.00
#
_symmetry.space_group_name_H-M   'P 1'
#
loop_
_entity.id
_entity.type
_entity.pdbx_description
1 polymer ?
#
loop_
_entity_poly.entity_id
_entity_poly.type
_entity_poly.pdbx_seq_one_letter_code
_entity_poly.pdbx_strand_id
1 'polypeptide(L)'
;QKQTINRLDETKDLKECNTRWTDSSRCSVLVNACSMALVCNSGPVQVDPSGELLLLAQGGCPWKEHLFALEKELKVDVLIKFVLYPDQSGHWRVQCVPAGLNTFQNRLSLLEEWRGVRDEALSELSGIPGCIFVHASGFIGGNRTQEGALEMAKRTLQTAPRAVPST
;
A
#
# COMPACT_ATOMS: atom_id res chain seq x y z
N GLN A 1 -32.09 -23.92 6.12
CA GLN A 1 -30.90 -24.79 6.09
C GLN A 1 -29.71 -23.94 6.47
N LYS A 2 -29.05 -24.23 7.60
CA LYS A 2 -27.86 -23.47 8.06
C LYS A 2 -26.65 -24.03 7.31
N GLN A 3 -26.02 -23.22 6.47
CA GLN A 3 -24.73 -23.56 5.88
C GLN A 3 -23.64 -23.31 6.92
N THR A 4 -23.04 -24.40 7.40
CA THR A 4 -21.83 -24.40 8.20
C THR A 4 -20.68 -23.91 7.32
N ILE A 5 -20.22 -22.68 7.56
CA ILE A 5 -18.96 -22.18 7.00
C ILE A 5 -17.86 -22.87 7.80
N ASN A 6 -17.19 -23.83 7.17
CA ASN A 6 -15.97 -24.41 7.72
C ASN A 6 -14.94 -23.29 7.85
N ARG A 7 -14.50 -23.01 9.09
CA ARG A 7 -13.29 -22.25 9.38
C ARG A 7 -12.15 -22.93 8.65
N LEU A 8 -11.64 -22.29 7.60
CA LEU A 8 -10.35 -22.65 7.02
C LEU A 8 -9.29 -22.36 8.08
N ASP A 9 -8.42 -23.33 8.33
CA ASP A 9 -7.28 -23.20 9.23
C ASP A 9 -6.22 -22.35 8.52
N GLU A 10 -6.32 -21.03 8.69
CA GLU A 10 -5.52 -19.98 8.04
C GLU A 10 -4.01 -20.26 8.11
N THR A 11 -3.56 -21.00 9.13
CA THR A 11 -2.14 -21.30 9.36
C THR A 11 -1.57 -22.40 8.45
N LYS A 12 -2.42 -23.26 7.88
CA LYS A 12 -2.00 -24.33 6.95
C LYS A 12 -1.85 -23.81 5.53
N ASP A 13 -2.81 -23.00 5.06
CA ASP A 13 -2.81 -22.47 3.69
C ASP A 13 -1.65 -21.48 3.47
N LEU A 14 -1.26 -20.73 4.52
CA LEU A 14 -0.08 -19.87 4.51
C LEU A 14 1.24 -20.65 4.35
N LYS A 15 1.33 -21.84 4.96
CA LYS A 15 2.51 -22.71 4.86
C LYS A 15 2.59 -23.40 3.51
N GLU A 16 1.47 -23.80 2.91
CA GLU A 16 1.45 -24.39 1.57
C GLU A 16 1.81 -23.37 0.48
N CYS A 17 1.32 -22.12 0.57
CA CYS A 17 1.72 -21.05 -0.34
C CYS A 17 3.23 -20.77 -0.30
N ASN A 18 3.85 -20.89 0.88
CA ASN A 18 5.29 -20.69 1.11
C ASN A 18 6.18 -21.79 0.49
N THR A 19 5.63 -22.96 0.13
CA THR A 19 6.41 -24.08 -0.43
C THR A 19 6.56 -24.08 -1.95
N ARG A 20 5.86 -23.18 -2.66
CA ARG A 20 5.82 -23.18 -4.12
C ARG A 20 6.74 -22.16 -4.80
N TRP A 21 7.34 -21.23 -4.06
CA TRP A 21 8.10 -20.11 -4.61
C TRP A 21 9.42 -19.92 -3.86
N THR A 22 10.53 -20.37 -4.46
CA THR A 22 11.83 -20.54 -3.81
C THR A 22 12.68 -19.27 -3.70
N ASP A 23 12.10 -18.08 -3.80
CA ASP A 23 12.82 -16.81 -3.66
C ASP A 23 12.32 -16.06 -2.41
N SER A 24 13.17 -16.06 -1.38
CA SER A 24 12.89 -15.51 -0.04
C SER A 24 12.44 -14.05 -0.08
N SER A 25 12.90 -13.26 -1.06
CA SER A 25 12.55 -11.83 -1.20
C SER A 25 11.19 -11.63 -1.88
N ARG A 26 10.75 -12.60 -2.70
CA ARG A 26 9.43 -12.60 -3.35
C ARG A 26 8.35 -13.22 -2.47
N CYS A 27 8.72 -14.14 -1.58
CA CYS A 27 7.79 -14.76 -0.64
C CYS A 27 7.15 -13.76 0.33
N SER A 28 7.92 -12.87 0.95
CA SER A 28 7.39 -11.87 1.91
C SER A 28 6.40 -10.89 1.25
N VAL A 29 6.71 -10.47 0.03
CA VAL A 29 5.88 -9.57 -0.81
C VAL A 29 4.54 -10.22 -1.19
N LEU A 30 4.55 -11.50 -1.57
CA LEU A 30 3.35 -12.24 -1.98
C LEU A 30 2.46 -12.66 -0.79
N VAL A 31 3.07 -12.95 0.37
CA VAL A 31 2.30 -13.29 1.58
C VAL A 31 1.54 -12.06 2.10
N ASN A 32 2.14 -10.86 2.05
CA ASN A 32 1.44 -9.61 2.36
C ASN A 32 0.22 -9.40 1.47
N ALA A 33 0.33 -9.67 0.16
CA ALA A 33 -0.79 -9.54 -0.77
C ALA A 33 -1.91 -10.55 -0.48
N CYS A 34 -1.55 -11.82 -0.25
CA CYS A 34 -2.52 -12.92 -0.11
C CYS A 34 -3.28 -12.85 1.23
N SER A 35 -2.60 -12.52 2.33
CA SER A 35 -3.24 -12.35 3.64
C SER A 35 -4.09 -11.08 3.71
N MET A 36 -3.64 -9.97 3.09
CA MET A 36 -4.44 -8.75 3.01
C MET A 36 -5.70 -8.94 2.16
N ALA A 37 -5.63 -9.73 1.08
CA ALA A 37 -6.80 -10.07 0.27
C ALA A 37 -7.84 -10.87 1.06
N LEU A 38 -7.39 -11.82 1.91
CA LEU A 38 -8.27 -12.59 2.79
C LEU A 38 -8.99 -11.70 3.82
N VAL A 39 -8.21 -10.81 4.45
CA VAL A 39 -8.66 -9.89 5.49
C VAL A 39 -9.65 -8.85 4.98
N CYS A 40 -9.36 -8.27 3.81
CA CYS A 40 -10.10 -7.12 3.34
C CYS A 40 -11.46 -7.48 2.71
N ASN A 41 -11.77 -8.78 2.53
CA ASN A 41 -12.85 -9.27 1.64
C ASN A 41 -12.91 -8.48 0.33
N SER A 42 -11.75 -8.01 -0.11
CA SER A 42 -11.57 -7.07 -1.20
C SER A 42 -11.00 -7.87 -2.35
N GLY A 43 -11.28 -7.43 -3.57
CA GLY A 43 -10.69 -8.03 -4.76
C GLY A 43 -9.15 -8.08 -4.73
N PRO A 44 -8.52 -8.53 -5.83
CA PRO A 44 -7.09 -8.84 -5.88
C PRO A 44 -6.21 -7.69 -5.33
N VAL A 45 -5.29 -8.06 -4.44
CA VAL A 45 -4.27 -7.17 -3.88
C VAL A 45 -2.98 -7.34 -4.69
N GLN A 46 -2.36 -6.23 -5.07
CA GLN A 46 -1.09 -6.25 -5.82
C GLN A 46 -0.01 -5.50 -5.04
N VAL A 47 1.22 -5.97 -5.11
CA VAL A 47 2.37 -5.30 -4.50
C VAL A 47 3.36 -4.94 -5.61
N ASP A 48 3.89 -3.72 -5.59
CA ASP A 48 4.92 -3.30 -6.54
C ASP A 48 6.19 -4.17 -6.38
N PRO A 49 7.01 -4.37 -7.44
CA PRO A 49 8.25 -5.14 -7.34
C PRO A 49 9.21 -4.69 -6.23
N SER A 50 9.13 -3.44 -5.75
CA SER A 50 9.94 -2.99 -4.62
C SER A 50 9.49 -3.51 -3.26
N GLY A 51 8.26 -4.00 -3.13
CA GLY A 51 7.66 -4.39 -1.85
C GLY A 51 7.16 -3.22 -0.98
N GLU A 52 7.30 -1.98 -1.45
CA GLU A 52 7.01 -0.78 -0.65
C GLU A 52 5.64 -0.15 -0.95
N LEU A 53 4.90 -0.70 -1.92
CA LEU A 53 3.61 -0.17 -2.36
C LEU A 53 2.57 -1.28 -2.47
N LEU A 54 1.44 -1.09 -1.81
CA LEU A 54 0.29 -1.98 -1.83
C LEU A 54 -0.84 -1.37 -2.65
N LEU A 55 -1.44 -2.14 -3.54
CA LEU A 55 -2.59 -1.75 -4.34
C LEU A 55 -3.79 -2.61 -3.94
N LEU A 56 -4.87 -1.95 -3.51
CA LEU A 56 -6.14 -2.59 -3.18
C LEU A 56 -7.14 -2.32 -4.32
N ALA A 57 -7.76 -3.38 -4.85
CA ALA A 57 -8.75 -3.25 -5.91
C ALA A 57 -10.01 -2.46 -5.49
N GLN A 58 -10.29 -2.35 -4.18
CA GLN A 58 -11.47 -1.69 -3.64
C GLN A 58 -11.10 -0.86 -2.40
N GLY A 59 -11.77 0.27 -2.24
CA GLY A 59 -11.68 1.09 -1.02
C GLY A 59 -12.54 0.56 0.12
N GLY A 60 -12.46 1.21 1.27
CA GLY A 60 -13.29 0.89 2.45
C GLY A 60 -12.77 -0.27 3.31
N CYS A 61 -11.68 -0.94 2.91
CA CYS A 61 -11.02 -1.92 3.79
C CYS A 61 -10.23 -1.24 4.92
N PRO A 62 -10.43 -1.61 6.20
CA PRO A 62 -9.57 -1.23 7.30
C PRO A 62 -8.25 -2.00 7.27
N TRP A 63 -7.31 -1.55 6.42
CA TRP A 63 -6.06 -2.28 6.15
C TRP A 63 -4.96 -2.10 7.21
N LYS A 64 -5.00 -1.03 8.01
CA LYS A 64 -3.88 -0.64 8.90
C LYS A 64 -3.53 -1.70 9.93
N GLU A 65 -4.47 -2.10 10.77
CA GLU A 65 -4.21 -3.07 11.85
C GLU A 65 -3.67 -4.39 11.31
N HIS A 66 -4.26 -4.86 10.22
CA HIS A 66 -3.87 -6.10 9.55
C HIS A 66 -2.48 -6.02 8.93
N LEU A 67 -2.15 -4.90 8.26
CA LEU A 67 -0.81 -4.69 7.73
C LEU A 67 0.24 -4.78 8.83
N PHE A 68 0.04 -4.09 9.96
CA PHE A 68 0.97 -4.13 11.08
C PHE A 68 1.07 -5.51 11.74
N ALA A 69 -0.05 -6.25 11.84
CA ALA A 69 -0.06 -7.61 12.37
C ALA A 69 0.76 -8.56 11.47
N LEU A 70 0.55 -8.49 10.16
CA LEU A 70 1.27 -9.30 9.18
C LEU A 70 2.76 -8.99 9.14
N GLU A 71 3.14 -7.72 9.14
CA GLU A 71 4.56 -7.32 9.17
C GLU A 71 5.27 -7.86 10.42
N LYS A 72 4.58 -7.88 11.57
CA LYS A 72 5.10 -8.45 12.82
C LYS A 72 5.22 -9.97 12.78
N GLU A 73 4.22 -10.66 12.24
CA GLU A 73 4.18 -12.13 12.17
C GLU A 73 5.22 -12.67 11.18
N LEU A 74 5.29 -12.05 10.00
CA LEU A 74 6.13 -12.49 8.88
C LEU A 74 7.56 -11.97 8.96
N LYS A 75 7.83 -11.00 9.84
CA LYS A 75 9.16 -10.36 10.01
C LYS A 75 9.74 -9.89 8.69
N VAL A 76 8.97 -9.10 7.95
CA VAL A 76 9.39 -8.61 6.64
C VAL A 76 10.52 -7.58 6.77
N ASP A 77 11.53 -7.70 5.90
CA ASP A 77 12.66 -6.76 5.86
C ASP A 77 12.30 -5.44 5.18
N VAL A 78 11.39 -5.50 4.19
CA VAL A 78 10.92 -4.33 3.44
C VAL A 78 9.50 -4.00 3.86
N LEU A 79 9.33 -2.77 4.36
CA LEU A 79 8.07 -2.27 4.90
C LEU A 79 7.29 -1.49 3.84
N ILE A 80 5.97 -1.67 3.83
CA ILE A 80 5.08 -0.94 2.92
C ILE A 80 5.06 0.54 3.33
N LYS A 81 5.24 1.44 2.38
CA LYS A 81 5.24 2.90 2.57
C LYS A 81 3.95 3.54 2.07
N PHE A 82 3.35 2.99 1.02
CA PHE A 82 2.12 3.52 0.43
C PHE A 82 1.08 2.42 0.22
N VAL A 83 -0.19 2.79 0.42
CA VAL A 83 -1.36 1.98 0.06
C VAL A 83 -2.23 2.78 -0.88
N LEU A 84 -2.58 2.17 -2.02
CA LEU A 84 -3.39 2.75 -3.07
C LEU A 84 -4.73 2.04 -3.16
N TYR A 85 -5.80 2.81 -3.30
CA TYR A 85 -7.16 2.28 -3.40
C TYR A 85 -8.11 3.29 -4.05
N PRO A 86 -9.18 2.84 -4.72
CA PRO A 86 -10.23 3.74 -5.19
C PRO A 86 -11.10 4.23 -4.03
N ASP A 87 -11.53 5.48 -4.08
CA ASP A 87 -12.56 6.04 -3.20
C ASP A 87 -13.98 5.75 -3.74
N GLN A 88 -15.00 6.22 -3.02
CA GLN A 88 -16.40 6.01 -3.39
C GLN A 88 -16.80 6.76 -4.67
N SER A 89 -16.00 7.73 -5.12
CA SER A 89 -16.21 8.50 -6.35
C SER A 89 -15.47 7.89 -7.55
N GLY A 90 -14.78 6.76 -7.37
CA GLY A 90 -13.97 6.10 -8.41
C GLY A 90 -12.62 6.79 -8.64
N HIS A 91 -12.25 7.77 -7.83
CA HIS A 91 -10.92 8.38 -7.86
C HIS A 91 -9.96 7.58 -7.00
N TRP A 92 -8.68 7.69 -7.27
CA TRP A 92 -7.65 6.95 -6.57
C TRP A 92 -7.04 7.76 -5.44
N ARG A 93 -6.72 7.06 -4.36
CA ARG A 93 -6.00 7.59 -3.20
C ARG A 93 -4.62 6.98 -3.13
N VAL A 94 -3.65 7.81 -2.77
CA VAL A 94 -2.32 7.39 -2.31
C VAL A 94 -2.24 7.74 -0.84
N GLN A 95 -2.29 6.74 0.02
CA GLN A 95 -2.22 6.93 1.46
C GLN A 95 -0.87 6.42 2.00
N CYS A 96 -0.22 7.23 2.82
CA CYS A 96 1.03 6.85 3.48
C CYS A 96 0.73 5.87 4.63
N VAL A 97 1.62 4.90 4.82
CA VAL A 97 1.59 4.03 5.99
C VAL A 97 2.25 4.77 7.15
N PRO A 98 1.59 4.86 8.33
CA PRO A 98 2.19 5.50 9.49
C PRO A 98 3.37 4.68 10.02
N ALA A 99 4.30 5.31 10.74
CA ALA A 99 5.42 4.63 11.39
C ALA A 99 4.93 3.67 12.50
N GLY A 100 3.82 3.99 13.16
CA GLY A 100 3.09 3.15 14.09
C GLY A 100 1.57 3.37 14.01
N LEU A 101 0.76 2.40 14.46
CA LEU A 101 -0.71 2.46 14.38
C LEU A 101 -1.31 3.76 14.96
N ASN A 102 -0.68 4.32 16.00
CA ASN A 102 -1.16 5.50 16.72
C ASN A 102 -0.23 6.72 16.57
N THR A 103 0.52 6.80 15.47
CA THR A 103 1.45 7.91 15.21
C THR A 103 1.01 8.77 14.04
N PHE A 104 1.24 10.09 14.12
CA PHE A 104 1.06 11.01 13.00
C PHE A 104 2.24 11.02 12.00
N GLN A 105 3.35 10.40 12.37
CA GLN A 105 4.53 10.30 11.51
C GLN A 105 4.32 9.20 10.47
N ASN A 106 4.52 9.52 9.19
CA ASN A 106 4.51 8.54 8.11
C ASN A 106 5.88 7.88 7.95
N ARG A 107 5.91 6.62 7.49
CA ARG A 107 7.17 5.97 7.05
C ARG A 107 7.84 6.75 5.93
N LEU A 108 7.02 7.28 5.03
CA LEU A 108 7.39 8.23 4.00
C LEU A 108 6.17 9.09 3.69
N SER A 109 6.31 10.41 3.74
CA SER A 109 5.25 11.35 3.38
C SER A 109 5.37 11.73 1.90
N LEU A 110 4.25 12.10 1.26
CA LEU A 110 4.27 12.67 -0.08
C LEU A 110 5.18 13.90 -0.16
N LEU A 111 5.73 14.14 -1.36
CA LEU A 111 6.69 15.22 -1.64
C LEU A 111 6.23 16.54 -1.07
N GLU A 112 7.17 17.27 -0.45
CA GLU A 112 6.88 18.51 0.25
C GLU A 112 6.31 19.57 -0.69
N GLU A 113 6.84 19.69 -1.91
CA GLU A 113 6.34 20.63 -2.91
C GLU A 113 4.86 20.41 -3.28
N TRP A 114 4.35 19.18 -3.18
CA TRP A 114 2.96 18.88 -3.54
C TRP A 114 1.96 19.23 -2.43
N ARG A 115 2.43 19.35 -1.18
CA ARG A 115 1.55 19.45 -0.02
C ARG A 115 0.71 20.72 -0.05
N GLY A 116 -0.60 20.55 0.11
CA GLY A 116 -1.55 21.66 0.06
C GLY A 116 -1.91 22.14 -1.35
N VAL A 117 -1.29 21.58 -2.39
CA VAL A 117 -1.60 21.89 -3.79
C VAL A 117 -2.73 20.98 -4.29
N ARG A 118 -3.55 21.48 -5.21
CA ARG A 118 -4.76 20.82 -5.70
C ARG A 118 -4.91 20.95 -7.21
N ASP A 119 -5.71 20.04 -7.77
CA ASP A 119 -6.25 20.09 -9.13
C ASP A 119 -5.17 20.35 -10.21
N GLU A 120 -5.44 21.25 -11.16
CA GLU A 120 -4.55 21.52 -12.29
C GLU A 120 -3.18 22.03 -11.84
N ALA A 121 -3.12 22.88 -10.81
CA ALA A 121 -1.85 23.38 -10.28
C ALA A 121 -0.96 22.25 -9.76
N LEU A 122 -1.55 21.21 -9.14
CA LEU A 122 -0.81 20.03 -8.73
C LEU A 122 -0.41 19.18 -9.94
N SER A 123 -1.25 19.09 -10.96
CA SER A 123 -0.96 18.35 -12.19
C SER A 123 0.21 18.97 -12.96
N GLU A 124 0.24 20.30 -13.08
CA GLU A 124 1.33 21.07 -13.68
C GLU A 124 2.62 20.95 -12.87
N LEU A 125 2.54 21.17 -11.55
CA LEU A 125 3.69 21.11 -10.64
C LEU A 125 4.33 19.72 -10.63
N SER A 126 3.50 18.69 -10.54
CA SER A 126 3.99 17.31 -10.51
C SER A 126 4.30 16.78 -11.91
N GLY A 127 3.78 17.37 -12.98
CA GLY A 127 3.80 16.75 -14.31
C GLY A 127 3.07 15.41 -14.37
N ILE A 128 2.09 15.17 -13.48
CA ILE A 128 1.24 13.99 -13.45
C ILE A 128 -0.20 14.44 -13.74
N PRO A 129 -0.82 14.01 -14.84
CA PRO A 129 -2.16 14.46 -15.19
C PRO A 129 -3.21 13.96 -14.20
N GLY A 130 -4.27 14.75 -14.03
CA GLY A 130 -5.46 14.34 -13.28
C GLY A 130 -5.26 14.28 -11.77
N CYS A 131 -4.28 15.00 -11.23
CA CYS A 131 -4.13 15.15 -9.78
C CYS A 131 -5.34 15.89 -9.19
N ILE A 132 -5.75 15.50 -7.99
CA ILE A 132 -6.89 16.09 -7.26
C ILE A 132 -6.37 16.92 -6.09
N PHE A 133 -5.52 16.33 -5.23
CA PHE A 133 -4.93 17.04 -4.10
C PHE A 133 -3.77 16.26 -3.46
N VAL A 134 -2.98 16.96 -2.64
CA VAL A 134 -2.20 16.37 -1.54
C VAL A 134 -2.49 17.13 -0.25
N HIS A 135 -2.75 16.41 0.84
CA HIS A 135 -2.99 17.04 2.14
C HIS A 135 -1.76 17.83 2.61
N ALA A 136 -1.95 18.90 3.38
CA ALA A 136 -0.86 19.77 3.85
C ALA A 136 0.23 19.03 4.66
N SER A 137 -0.14 17.99 5.41
CA SER A 137 0.84 17.14 6.11
C SER A 137 1.44 16.02 5.24
N GLY A 138 1.02 15.87 3.98
CA GLY A 138 1.56 14.89 3.03
C GLY A 138 1.15 13.44 3.26
N PHE A 139 0.25 13.14 4.20
CA PHE A 139 -0.14 11.75 4.52
C PHE A 139 -1.06 11.10 3.49
N ILE A 140 -1.75 11.89 2.67
CA ILE A 140 -2.67 11.39 1.65
C ILE A 140 -2.72 12.32 0.46
N GLY A 141 -2.83 11.74 -0.73
CA GLY A 141 -3.09 12.42 -1.98
C GLY A 141 -4.14 11.70 -2.80
N GLY A 142 -4.58 12.34 -3.88
CA GLY A 142 -5.58 11.80 -4.78
C GLY A 142 -5.31 12.11 -6.25
N ASN A 143 -5.64 11.16 -7.11
CA ASN A 143 -5.59 11.29 -8.57
C ASN A 143 -6.86 10.68 -9.16
N ARG A 144 -7.27 11.12 -10.35
CA ARG A 144 -8.44 10.57 -11.06
C ARG A 144 -8.21 9.14 -11.54
N THR A 145 -6.95 8.73 -11.73
CA THR A 145 -6.57 7.44 -12.32
C THR A 145 -5.69 6.63 -11.37
N GLN A 146 -5.72 5.30 -11.53
CA GLN A 146 -4.85 4.38 -10.81
C GLN A 146 -3.38 4.65 -11.14
N GLU A 147 -3.11 4.88 -12.42
CA GLU A 147 -1.79 5.09 -12.99
C GLU A 147 -1.17 6.38 -12.45
N GLY A 148 -1.95 7.47 -12.40
CA GLY A 148 -1.51 8.73 -11.82
C GLY A 148 -1.24 8.63 -10.32
N ALA A 149 -2.08 7.91 -9.57
CA ALA A 149 -1.83 7.64 -8.15
C ALA A 149 -0.55 6.81 -7.95
N LEU A 150 -0.35 5.78 -8.77
CA LEU A 150 0.87 4.96 -8.74
C LEU A 150 2.11 5.79 -9.03
N GLU A 151 2.06 6.68 -10.01
CA GLU A 151 3.15 7.57 -10.35
C GLU A 151 3.49 8.55 -9.21
N MET A 152 2.47 9.11 -8.54
CA MET A 152 2.68 9.97 -7.36
C MET A 152 3.47 9.26 -6.27
N ALA A 153 3.09 8.01 -5.97
CA ALA A 153 3.79 7.20 -4.97
C ALA A 153 5.22 6.84 -5.41
N LYS A 154 5.41 6.45 -6.69
CA LYS A 154 6.72 6.10 -7.25
C LYS A 154 7.71 7.26 -7.21
N ARG A 155 7.30 8.46 -7.60
CA ARG A 155 8.17 9.65 -7.53
C ARG A 155 8.54 9.98 -6.10
N THR A 156 7.59 9.83 -5.17
CA THR A 156 7.91 10.00 -3.75
C THR A 156 8.94 8.96 -3.28
N LEU A 157 8.78 7.68 -3.64
CA LEU A 157 9.75 6.62 -3.30
C LEU A 157 11.17 6.90 -3.84
N GLN A 158 11.30 7.48 -5.03
CA GLN A 158 12.60 7.79 -5.63
C GLN A 158 13.38 8.86 -4.86
N THR A 159 12.68 9.74 -4.13
CA THR A 159 13.31 10.76 -3.27
C THR A 159 13.71 10.24 -1.90
N ALA A 160 13.24 9.05 -1.51
CA ALA A 160 13.66 8.44 -0.26
C ALA A 160 15.15 8.03 -0.36
N PRO A 161 15.96 8.27 0.69
CA PRO A 161 17.31 7.73 0.75
C PRO A 161 17.21 6.20 0.60
N ARG A 162 17.77 5.63 -0.47
CA ARG A 162 17.91 4.18 -0.55
C ARG A 162 18.83 3.75 0.58
N ALA A 163 18.39 2.78 1.36
CA ALA A 163 19.31 2.06 2.25
C ALA A 163 20.40 1.46 1.37
N VAL A 164 21.63 1.98 1.49
CA VAL A 164 22.79 1.36 0.88
C VAL A 164 22.97 0.04 1.61
N PRO A 165 22.95 -1.13 0.93
CA PRO A 165 23.24 -2.38 1.60
C PRO A 165 24.67 -2.28 2.14
N SER A 166 24.82 -2.39 3.47
CA SER A 166 26.12 -2.53 4.10
C SER A 166 26.81 -3.75 3.51
N THR A 167 27.93 -3.52 2.82
CA THR A 167 28.80 -4.55 2.25
C THR A 167 29.36 -5.44 3.34
#